data_AF-A0A7H8JQT5-F1
#
_entry.id   AF-A0A7H8JQT5-F1
#
_cell.length_a   1.000
_cell.length_b   1.000
_cell.length_c   1.000
_cell.angle_alpha   90.00
_cell.angle_beta   90.00
_cell.angle_gamma   90.00
#
_symmetry.space_group_name_H-M   'P 1'
#
loop_
_entity.id
_entity.type
_entity.pdbx_description
1 polymer ?
#
loop_
_entity_poly.entity_id
_entity_poly.type
_entity_poly.pdbx_seq_one_letter_code
_entity_poly.pdbx_strand_id
1 'polypeptide(L)'
;MFHGSIPSDMCRIVREHVSLWTDVTDVYNVCCGNFTVEKTLASLGKDLHSCDVLMYSTAIGRYLADDPMPLVFTPTAEAEFPWALERHDTPAEQLATMLLCTRLAPLMGKNESHVYWSKMRKAYEQQWPDLHAKTVAKVTAAAEVLKLASYSAEDALTWVDKIPPGAGVVSYPPFHGAGAAFVRDFAKLEEMFEWTPPEFTIMEDPELEYLIQRITDRDHWLLGTNEEVPEMAPFLRGRTRTTNRGIPIYVYANSGPMRLVEPRQKTEAWPGPHLGDEEIGDRISLAVLSGGQFAALRSAYMNANIRPGSESLGVAVLVDGKLVGVFAYSWAPTLGNWGAHLPQQPTVYMLSDFPVSTSRYAKLSKLIVMAAISREAQLLTWRHGHRRYQSLATTAFTKRPVSMKYRGVLRLLKRDQKDVLKEDWAKGIDPTDSYYAQQYQLQYGAAFSGKPLAEVLREWKKRYGKDVKK
;
A
#
# COMPACT_ATOMS: atom_id res chain seq x y z
N MET A 1 -0.06 -2.96 4.54
CA MET A 1 1.38 -3.15 4.80
C MET A 1 1.59 -2.67 6.22
N PHE A 2 2.27 -3.43 7.07
CA PHE A 2 2.59 -3.00 8.43
C PHE A 2 3.45 -1.73 8.33
N HIS A 3 3.04 -0.65 8.99
CA HIS A 3 3.89 0.52 9.14
C HIS A 3 5.05 0.06 10.05
N GLY A 4 6.28 -0.04 9.53
CA GLY A 4 7.46 -0.57 10.25
C GLY A 4 8.09 -1.80 9.59
N SER A 5 7.68 -2.14 8.36
CA SER A 5 8.40 -3.08 7.49
C SER A 5 9.18 -2.32 6.43
N ILE A 6 10.42 -2.72 6.19
CA ILE A 6 11.23 -2.18 5.08
C ILE A 6 10.94 -2.95 3.77
N PRO A 7 10.95 -2.31 2.59
CA PRO A 7 10.70 -2.99 1.32
C PRO A 7 11.79 -4.01 0.96
N SER A 8 11.47 -4.99 0.12
CA SER A 8 12.40 -6.06 -0.30
C SER A 8 13.71 -5.55 -0.90
N ASP A 9 13.67 -4.43 -1.62
CA ASP A 9 14.86 -3.83 -2.21
C ASP A 9 15.76 -3.20 -1.14
N MET A 10 15.17 -2.62 -0.08
CA MET A 10 15.93 -2.18 1.09
C MET A 10 16.52 -3.37 1.83
N CYS A 11 15.77 -4.46 2.03
CA CYS A 11 16.30 -5.69 2.63
C CYS A 11 17.55 -6.20 1.90
N ARG A 12 17.57 -6.15 0.58
CA ARG A 12 18.73 -6.58 -0.21
C ARG A 12 19.96 -5.72 0.04
N ILE A 13 19.79 -4.39 0.12
CA ILE A 13 20.87 -3.45 0.46
C ILE A 13 21.37 -3.74 1.88
N VAL A 14 20.46 -3.84 2.86
CA VAL A 14 20.81 -4.16 4.26
C VAL A 14 21.61 -5.47 4.33
N ARG A 15 21.14 -6.54 3.68
CA ARG A 15 21.83 -7.84 3.65
C ARG A 15 23.21 -7.73 3.04
N GLU A 16 23.34 -7.04 1.91
CA GLU A 16 24.63 -6.87 1.21
C GLU A 16 25.64 -6.16 2.11
N HIS A 17 25.25 -5.05 2.75
CA HIS A 17 26.14 -4.31 3.65
C HIS A 17 26.55 -5.14 4.88
N VAL A 18 25.58 -5.72 5.59
CA VAL A 18 25.87 -6.49 6.81
C VAL A 18 26.69 -7.76 6.51
N SER A 19 26.55 -8.34 5.30
CA SER A 19 27.37 -9.49 4.90
C SER A 19 28.87 -9.16 4.75
N LEU A 20 29.21 -7.88 4.59
CA LEU A 20 30.59 -7.40 4.49
C LEU A 20 31.21 -7.10 5.86
N TRP A 21 30.42 -7.06 6.94
CA TRP A 21 30.90 -6.86 8.31
C TRP A 21 31.49 -8.18 8.84
N THR A 22 32.68 -8.56 8.37
CA THR A 22 33.30 -9.87 8.66
C THR A 22 33.91 -9.95 10.07
N ASP A 23 34.18 -8.81 10.68
CA ASP A 23 34.81 -8.61 11.99
C ASP A 23 33.79 -8.39 13.13
N VAL A 24 32.50 -8.37 12.82
CA VAL A 24 31.40 -8.18 13.78
C VAL A 24 30.60 -9.48 13.92
N THR A 25 30.32 -9.91 15.14
CA THR A 25 29.41 -11.05 15.40
C THR A 25 28.00 -10.56 15.74
N ASP A 26 27.91 -9.57 16.64
CA ASP A 26 26.65 -9.02 17.14
C ASP A 26 26.15 -7.87 16.28
N VAL A 27 24.89 -7.96 15.84
CA VAL A 27 24.20 -6.92 15.07
C VAL A 27 22.94 -6.49 15.80
N TYR A 28 22.86 -5.21 16.10
CA TYR A 28 21.75 -4.60 16.81
C TYR A 28 20.83 -3.87 15.83
N ASN A 29 19.54 -4.17 15.89
CA ASN A 29 18.51 -3.43 15.18
C ASN A 29 17.70 -2.57 16.14
N VAL A 30 17.91 -1.26 16.07
CA VAL A 30 17.19 -0.29 16.90
C VAL A 30 15.87 0.07 16.20
N CYS A 31 14.75 0.01 16.92
CA CYS A 31 13.38 0.17 16.41
C CYS A 31 12.96 -0.94 15.42
N CYS A 32 12.89 -2.19 15.90
CA CYS A 32 12.76 -3.34 15.01
C CYS A 32 11.43 -3.51 14.28
N GLY A 33 10.33 -2.98 14.82
CA GLY A 33 9.00 -3.07 14.22
C GLY A 33 8.60 -4.51 13.92
N ASN A 34 8.40 -4.85 12.64
CA ASN A 34 7.96 -6.18 12.20
C ASN A 34 9.12 -7.17 11.92
N PHE A 35 10.29 -6.92 12.51
CA PHE A 35 11.47 -7.76 12.43
C PHE A 35 11.95 -8.03 11.00
N THR A 36 11.81 -7.04 10.11
CA THR A 36 12.13 -7.23 8.69
C THR A 36 13.64 -7.27 8.44
N VAL A 37 14.41 -6.51 9.22
CA VAL A 37 15.88 -6.54 9.20
C VAL A 37 16.36 -7.90 9.70
N GLU A 38 15.84 -8.39 10.80
CA GLU A 38 16.23 -9.63 11.45
C GLU A 38 15.94 -10.82 10.54
N LYS A 39 14.74 -10.89 9.95
CA LYS A 39 14.41 -11.91 8.92
C LYS A 39 15.37 -11.87 7.73
N THR A 40 15.85 -10.69 7.36
CA THR A 40 16.80 -10.50 6.26
C THR A 40 18.21 -10.99 6.61
N LEU A 41 18.60 -10.83 7.88
CA LEU A 41 19.93 -11.13 8.40
C LEU A 41 20.06 -12.53 9.02
N ALA A 42 18.95 -13.21 9.32
CA ALA A 42 18.91 -14.50 10.02
C ALA A 42 19.87 -15.55 9.47
N SER A 43 20.04 -15.61 8.14
CA SER A 43 20.92 -16.59 7.49
C SER A 43 22.38 -16.14 7.32
N LEU A 44 22.77 -15.00 7.90
CA LEU A 44 24.16 -14.53 7.87
C LEU A 44 25.00 -15.04 9.05
N GLY A 45 24.40 -15.78 9.99
CA GLY A 45 25.11 -16.30 11.16
C GLY A 45 25.59 -15.21 12.13
N LYS A 46 24.85 -14.09 12.20
CA LYS A 46 25.07 -13.01 13.16
C LYS A 46 24.20 -13.21 14.38
N ASP A 47 24.68 -12.77 15.54
CA ASP A 47 23.87 -12.69 16.75
C ASP A 47 23.01 -11.42 16.68
N LEU A 48 21.69 -11.60 16.59
CA LEU A 48 20.75 -10.52 16.34
C LEU A 48 20.13 -10.03 17.65
N HIS A 49 20.23 -8.73 17.89
CA HIS A 49 19.66 -8.07 19.06
C HIS A 49 18.69 -6.99 18.61
N SER A 50 17.53 -6.89 19.26
CA SER A 50 16.48 -5.96 18.83
C SER A 50 15.82 -5.26 20.01
N CYS A 51 15.36 -4.02 19.78
CA CYS A 51 14.48 -3.32 20.72
C CYS A 51 13.29 -2.66 20.03
N ASP A 52 12.21 -2.52 20.80
CA ASP A 52 11.02 -1.74 20.46
C ASP A 52 10.20 -1.48 21.74
N VAL A 53 9.20 -0.60 21.63
CA VAL A 53 8.33 -0.16 22.73
C VAL A 53 6.90 -0.68 22.60
N LEU A 54 6.50 -1.11 21.40
CA LEU A 54 5.14 -1.59 21.14
C LEU A 54 4.91 -3.00 21.68
N MET A 55 3.70 -3.30 22.14
CA MET A 55 3.31 -4.66 22.56
C MET A 55 3.51 -5.66 21.41
N TYR A 56 3.11 -5.28 20.19
CA TYR A 56 3.21 -6.11 18.99
C TYR A 56 4.64 -6.60 18.77
N SER A 57 5.59 -5.66 18.76
CA SER A 57 7.01 -5.97 18.55
C SER A 57 7.58 -6.73 19.74
N THR A 58 7.19 -6.36 20.96
CA THR A 58 7.63 -7.02 22.19
C THR A 58 7.22 -8.48 22.24
N ALA A 59 5.97 -8.80 21.93
CA ALA A 59 5.49 -10.17 21.92
C ALA A 59 6.26 -11.05 20.92
N ILE A 60 6.53 -10.54 19.72
CA ILE A 60 7.30 -11.27 18.70
C ILE A 60 8.76 -11.40 19.13
N GLY A 61 9.40 -10.32 19.54
CA GLY A 61 10.82 -10.29 19.88
C GLY A 61 11.15 -11.18 21.06
N ARG A 62 10.35 -11.12 22.13
CA ARG A 62 10.47 -11.99 23.30
C ARG A 62 10.27 -13.47 22.96
N TYR A 63 9.32 -13.79 22.08
CA TYR A 63 9.15 -15.16 21.59
C TYR A 63 10.36 -15.65 20.77
N LEU A 64 10.93 -14.79 19.90
CA LEU A 64 12.10 -15.14 19.09
C LEU A 64 13.40 -15.21 19.91
N ALA A 65 13.44 -14.57 21.09
CA ALA A 65 14.53 -14.63 22.06
C ALA A 65 14.33 -15.72 23.14
N ASP A 66 13.38 -16.64 22.96
CA ASP A 66 13.07 -17.74 23.89
C ASP A 66 12.67 -17.29 25.31
N ASP A 67 12.14 -16.07 25.45
CA ASP A 67 11.60 -15.50 26.70
C ASP A 67 10.18 -14.94 26.48
N PRO A 68 9.19 -15.75 26.07
CA PRO A 68 7.88 -15.26 25.69
C PRO A 68 7.15 -14.56 26.85
N MET A 69 6.48 -13.44 26.54
CA MET A 69 5.58 -12.78 27.49
C MET A 69 4.17 -13.40 27.45
N PRO A 70 3.43 -13.39 28.58
CA PRO A 70 2.02 -13.75 28.57
C PRO A 70 1.20 -12.73 27.76
N LEU A 71 0.23 -13.21 26.98
CA LEU A 71 -0.68 -12.37 26.19
C LEU A 71 -2.11 -12.51 26.68
N VAL A 72 -2.41 -11.94 27.84
CA VAL A 72 -3.72 -12.06 28.49
C VAL A 72 -4.72 -11.07 27.88
N PHE A 73 -5.92 -11.53 27.53
CA PHE A 73 -6.99 -10.64 27.05
C PHE A 73 -7.53 -9.77 28.18
N THR A 74 -7.93 -8.54 27.86
CA THR A 74 -8.74 -7.75 28.80
C THR A 74 -10.16 -8.33 28.91
N PRO A 75 -10.88 -8.11 30.03
CA PRO A 75 -12.26 -8.59 30.17
C PRO A 75 -13.20 -8.12 29.05
N THR A 76 -12.95 -6.92 28.50
CA THR A 76 -13.71 -6.39 27.37
C THR A 76 -13.44 -7.16 26.08
N ALA A 77 -12.18 -7.46 25.78
CA ALA A 77 -11.81 -8.22 24.59
C ALA A 77 -12.32 -9.67 24.66
N GLU A 78 -12.24 -10.30 25.82
CA GLU A 78 -12.77 -11.65 26.05
C GLU A 78 -14.29 -11.70 25.87
N ALA A 79 -15.02 -10.71 26.38
CA ALA A 79 -16.46 -10.63 26.19
C ALA A 79 -16.87 -10.42 24.72
N GLU A 80 -16.11 -9.62 23.95
CA GLU A 80 -16.39 -9.36 22.54
C GLU A 80 -15.94 -10.49 21.59
N PHE A 81 -14.90 -11.24 21.96
CA PHE A 81 -14.29 -12.29 21.15
C PHE A 81 -13.95 -13.54 21.96
N PRO A 82 -14.93 -14.19 22.62
CA PRO A 82 -14.64 -15.32 23.51
C PRO A 82 -14.01 -16.52 22.77
N TRP A 83 -14.40 -16.71 21.50
CA TRP A 83 -13.85 -17.74 20.62
C TRP A 83 -12.37 -17.53 20.27
N ALA A 84 -11.81 -16.33 20.44
CA ALA A 84 -10.41 -16.06 20.11
C ALA A 84 -9.43 -16.71 21.09
N LEU A 85 -9.92 -17.12 22.26
CA LEU A 85 -9.16 -17.84 23.28
C LEU A 85 -9.26 -19.36 23.13
N GLU A 86 -10.03 -19.87 22.16
CA GLU A 86 -10.01 -21.28 21.81
C GLU A 86 -8.63 -21.64 21.24
N ARG A 87 -7.82 -22.37 22.04
CA ARG A 87 -6.39 -22.71 21.78
C ARG A 87 -5.46 -21.53 22.01
N HIS A 88 -5.26 -21.17 23.27
CA HIS A 88 -4.43 -20.04 23.72
C HIS A 88 -3.47 -20.46 24.86
N ASP A 89 -3.03 -21.71 24.84
CA ASP A 89 -2.38 -22.34 25.99
C ASP A 89 -0.86 -22.26 25.89
N THR A 90 -0.31 -22.30 24.67
CA THR A 90 1.14 -22.25 24.43
C THR A 90 1.61 -20.87 23.95
N PRO A 91 2.87 -20.48 24.19
CA PRO A 91 3.40 -19.20 23.69
C PRO A 91 3.22 -18.97 22.19
N ALA A 92 3.32 -20.03 21.37
CA ALA A 92 3.12 -19.96 19.93
C ALA A 92 1.65 -19.66 19.56
N GLU A 93 0.71 -20.29 20.27
CA GLU A 93 -0.73 -20.05 20.12
C GLU A 93 -1.12 -18.65 20.59
N GLN A 94 -0.56 -18.21 21.71
CA GLN A 94 -0.77 -16.86 22.22
C GLN A 94 -0.30 -15.80 21.23
N LEU A 95 0.91 -15.97 20.70
CA LEU A 95 1.46 -15.08 19.68
C LEU A 95 0.62 -15.10 18.40
N ALA A 96 0.17 -16.28 17.95
CA ALA A 96 -0.70 -16.41 16.78
C ALA A 96 -2.04 -15.69 16.98
N THR A 97 -2.65 -15.81 18.16
CA THR A 97 -3.87 -15.05 18.53
C THR A 97 -3.61 -13.54 18.44
N MET A 98 -2.53 -13.03 19.04
CA MET A 98 -2.19 -11.59 18.96
C MET A 98 -2.01 -11.11 17.52
N LEU A 99 -1.30 -11.87 16.69
CA LEU A 99 -1.11 -11.54 15.27
C LEU A 99 -2.45 -11.47 14.51
N LEU A 100 -3.40 -12.36 14.81
CA LEU A 100 -4.74 -12.33 14.22
C LEU A 100 -5.60 -11.19 14.79
N CYS A 101 -5.42 -10.83 16.06
CA CYS A 101 -6.10 -9.69 16.68
C CYS A 101 -5.79 -8.37 15.98
N THR A 102 -4.67 -8.23 15.24
CA THR A 102 -4.44 -7.07 14.36
C THR A 102 -5.57 -6.82 13.35
N ARG A 103 -6.34 -7.86 13.00
CA ARG A 103 -7.51 -7.79 12.12
C ARG A 103 -8.83 -7.63 12.87
N LEU A 104 -8.87 -7.99 14.14
CA LEU A 104 -10.04 -7.88 15.01
C LEU A 104 -10.10 -6.53 15.73
N ALA A 105 -8.97 -5.91 16.03
CA ALA A 105 -8.88 -4.61 16.70
C ALA A 105 -9.76 -3.52 16.05
N PRO A 106 -9.86 -3.39 14.70
CA PRO A 106 -10.78 -2.42 14.09
C PRO A 106 -12.27 -2.72 14.30
N LEU A 107 -12.61 -3.96 14.70
CA LEU A 107 -13.97 -4.41 15.01
C LEU A 107 -14.34 -4.16 16.47
N MET A 108 -13.38 -4.02 17.39
CA MET A 108 -13.62 -3.74 18.81
C MET A 108 -14.58 -2.56 19.01
N GLY A 109 -15.57 -2.71 19.88
CA GLY A 109 -16.57 -1.69 20.19
C GLY A 109 -17.49 -1.29 19.03
N LYS A 110 -17.42 -1.97 17.87
CA LYS A 110 -18.34 -1.71 16.75
C LYS A 110 -19.69 -2.34 17.03
N ASN A 111 -20.75 -1.54 16.81
CA ASN A 111 -22.14 -1.92 17.03
C ASN A 111 -22.54 -3.16 16.20
N GLU A 112 -22.92 -4.22 16.91
CA GLU A 112 -23.34 -5.50 16.33
C GLU A 112 -24.64 -5.42 15.54
N SER A 113 -25.52 -4.46 15.85
CA SER A 113 -26.77 -4.25 15.08
C SER A 113 -26.50 -3.80 13.64
N HIS A 114 -25.29 -3.35 13.32
CA HIS A 114 -24.90 -3.03 11.97
C HIS A 114 -24.50 -4.30 11.19
N VAL A 115 -25.33 -4.67 10.20
CA VAL A 115 -25.24 -5.92 9.42
C VAL A 115 -23.84 -6.23 8.89
N TYR A 116 -23.08 -5.22 8.45
CA TYR A 116 -21.72 -5.44 7.95
C TYR A 116 -20.76 -5.91 9.07
N TRP A 117 -20.79 -5.29 10.24
CA TRP A 117 -19.85 -5.61 11.33
C TRP A 117 -20.18 -6.97 11.94
N SER A 118 -21.46 -7.27 12.13
CA SER A 118 -21.92 -8.61 12.55
C SER A 118 -21.46 -9.71 11.59
N LYS A 119 -21.60 -9.50 10.27
CA LYS A 119 -21.11 -10.46 9.27
C LYS A 119 -19.60 -10.64 9.32
N MET A 120 -18.84 -9.57 9.51
CA MET A 120 -17.38 -9.65 9.63
C MET A 120 -16.95 -10.44 10.87
N ARG A 121 -17.53 -10.18 12.05
CA ARG A 121 -17.23 -10.93 13.28
C ARG A 121 -17.55 -12.41 13.13
N LYS A 122 -18.75 -12.74 12.68
CA LYS A 122 -19.18 -14.12 12.45
C LYS A 122 -18.30 -14.85 11.44
N ALA A 123 -17.83 -14.16 10.39
CA ALA A 123 -16.92 -14.75 9.42
C ALA A 123 -15.55 -15.09 10.04
N TYR A 124 -15.03 -14.25 10.94
CA TYR A 124 -13.79 -14.56 11.66
C TYR A 124 -13.97 -15.72 12.63
N GLU A 125 -15.03 -15.70 13.45
CA GLU A 125 -15.38 -16.77 14.39
C GLU A 125 -15.44 -18.14 13.67
N GLN A 126 -16.19 -18.23 12.56
CA GLN A 126 -16.33 -19.47 11.80
C GLN A 126 -15.02 -19.98 11.19
N GLN A 127 -14.09 -19.08 10.86
CA GLN A 127 -12.80 -19.40 10.25
C GLN A 127 -11.67 -19.48 11.27
N TRP A 128 -11.94 -19.20 12.55
CA TRP A 128 -10.91 -19.02 13.56
C TRP A 128 -10.02 -20.26 13.72
N PRO A 129 -10.55 -21.50 13.83
CA PRO A 129 -9.71 -22.67 14.01
C PRO A 129 -8.69 -22.85 12.89
N ASP A 130 -9.09 -22.60 11.64
CA ASP A 130 -8.22 -22.71 10.47
C ASP A 130 -7.20 -21.57 10.37
N LEU A 131 -7.65 -20.33 10.63
CA LEU A 131 -6.78 -19.15 10.60
C LEU A 131 -5.72 -19.22 11.70
N HIS A 132 -6.13 -19.62 12.90
CA HIS A 132 -5.26 -19.77 14.06
C HIS A 132 -4.24 -20.89 13.84
N ALA A 133 -4.67 -22.10 13.48
CA ALA A 133 -3.74 -23.21 13.22
C ALA A 133 -2.72 -22.87 12.12
N LYS A 134 -3.14 -22.21 11.03
CA LYS A 134 -2.23 -21.75 9.97
C LYS A 134 -1.26 -20.68 10.46
N THR A 135 -1.67 -19.85 11.42
CA THR A 135 -0.82 -18.79 11.98
C THR A 135 0.17 -19.36 12.98
N VAL A 136 -0.24 -20.31 13.83
CA VAL A 136 0.66 -21.07 14.72
C VAL A 136 1.75 -21.76 13.90
N ALA A 137 1.37 -22.50 12.85
CA ALA A 137 2.34 -23.16 11.99
C ALA A 137 3.36 -22.18 11.37
N LYS A 138 2.93 -20.96 11.00
CA LYS A 138 3.82 -19.92 10.48
C LYS A 138 4.74 -19.35 11.55
N VAL A 139 4.24 -19.13 12.76
CA VAL A 139 5.01 -18.63 13.90
C VAL A 139 6.11 -19.63 14.27
N THR A 140 5.73 -20.91 14.42
CA THR A 140 6.68 -21.98 14.74
C THR A 140 7.75 -22.13 13.66
N ALA A 141 7.34 -22.22 12.38
CA ALA A 141 8.30 -22.33 11.28
C ALA A 141 9.22 -21.09 11.15
N ALA A 142 8.72 -19.89 11.48
CA ALA A 142 9.55 -18.69 11.50
C ALA A 142 10.61 -18.74 12.61
N ALA A 143 10.25 -19.24 13.80
CA ALA A 143 11.18 -19.36 14.93
C ALA A 143 12.25 -20.44 14.72
N GLU A 144 12.04 -21.42 13.84
CA GLU A 144 13.09 -22.37 13.43
C GLU A 144 14.20 -21.71 12.59
N VAL A 145 13.87 -20.63 11.88
CA VAL A 145 14.79 -19.95 10.94
C VAL A 145 15.38 -18.68 11.54
N LEU A 146 14.62 -17.98 12.38
CA LEU A 146 15.03 -16.74 13.00
C LEU A 146 14.97 -16.89 14.53
N LYS A 147 16.12 -16.67 15.15
CA LYS A 147 16.27 -16.52 16.60
C LYS A 147 16.97 -15.20 16.90
N LEU A 148 16.61 -14.57 18.00
CA LEU A 148 17.29 -13.40 18.52
C LEU A 148 18.20 -13.82 19.66
N ALA A 149 19.42 -13.29 19.67
CA ALA A 149 20.34 -13.45 20.79
C ALA A 149 19.84 -12.67 22.02
N SER A 150 19.19 -11.52 21.81
CA SER A 150 18.38 -10.87 22.85
C SER A 150 17.30 -9.95 22.29
N TYR A 151 16.31 -9.66 23.13
CA TYR A 151 15.30 -8.64 22.88
C TYR A 151 15.16 -7.72 24.10
N SER A 152 14.90 -6.43 23.87
CA SER A 152 14.63 -5.46 24.94
C SER A 152 13.36 -4.64 24.65
N ALA A 153 12.41 -4.68 25.58
CA ALA A 153 11.24 -3.81 25.56
C ALA A 153 11.62 -2.45 26.19
N GLU A 154 12.33 -1.62 25.44
CA GLU A 154 12.93 -0.37 25.93
C GLU A 154 12.96 0.69 24.83
N ASP A 155 12.96 1.97 25.23
CA ASP A 155 13.19 3.10 24.34
C ASP A 155 14.53 2.96 23.59
N ALA A 156 14.49 3.19 22.28
CA ALA A 156 15.65 3.23 21.42
C ALA A 156 16.71 4.23 21.91
N LEU A 157 16.28 5.38 22.44
CA LEU A 157 17.17 6.45 22.88
C LEU A 157 18.02 6.04 24.09
N THR A 158 17.49 5.21 24.99
CA THR A 158 18.23 4.70 26.15
C THR A 158 18.96 3.40 25.83
N TRP A 159 18.41 2.58 24.94
CA TRP A 159 19.00 1.30 24.58
C TRP A 159 20.25 1.45 23.71
N VAL A 160 20.30 2.42 22.79
CA VAL A 160 21.46 2.65 21.90
C VAL A 160 22.77 2.91 22.65
N ASP A 161 22.68 3.45 23.86
CA ASP A 161 23.83 3.71 24.75
C ASP A 161 24.38 2.47 25.44
N LYS A 162 23.59 1.40 25.51
CA LYS A 162 24.00 0.12 26.10
C LYS A 162 24.65 -0.82 25.07
N ILE A 163 24.52 -0.51 23.79
CA ILE A 163 25.07 -1.33 22.70
C ILE A 163 26.61 -1.25 22.73
N PRO A 164 27.33 -2.40 22.78
CA PRO A 164 28.80 -2.42 22.81
C PRO A 164 29.44 -1.64 21.64
N PRO A 165 30.58 -0.94 21.86
CA PRO A 165 31.21 -0.13 20.82
C PRO A 165 31.61 -0.89 19.54
N GLY A 166 31.99 -2.17 19.67
CA GLY A 166 32.40 -3.02 18.54
C GLY A 166 31.25 -3.71 17.79
N ALA A 167 30.00 -3.50 18.19
CA ALA A 167 28.85 -4.12 17.55
C ALA A 167 28.40 -3.35 16.31
N GLY A 168 27.83 -4.07 15.34
CA GLY A 168 27.22 -3.46 14.16
C GLY A 168 25.81 -2.97 14.47
N VAL A 169 25.42 -1.81 13.93
CA VAL A 169 24.06 -1.27 14.14
C VAL A 169 23.33 -1.03 12.83
N VAL A 170 22.12 -1.57 12.74
CA VAL A 170 21.17 -1.28 11.66
C VAL A 170 19.98 -0.55 12.25
N SER A 171 19.46 0.48 11.59
CA SER A 171 18.20 1.09 12.01
C SER A 171 17.43 1.72 10.85
N TYR A 172 16.11 1.69 10.98
CA TYR A 172 15.17 2.46 10.18
C TYR A 172 14.15 3.10 11.12
N PRO A 173 14.56 4.15 11.86
CA PRO A 173 13.72 4.70 12.91
C PRO A 173 12.50 5.44 12.34
N PRO A 174 11.47 5.72 13.16
CA PRO A 174 10.31 6.48 12.73
C PRO A 174 10.66 7.98 12.58
N PHE A 175 10.81 8.48 11.35
CA PHE A 175 11.15 9.88 11.06
C PHE A 175 9.94 10.84 11.08
N HIS A 176 10.17 12.08 11.48
CA HIS A 176 9.29 13.26 11.31
C HIS A 176 7.81 13.02 11.68
N GLY A 177 7.53 12.77 12.97
CA GLY A 177 6.17 12.62 13.50
C GLY A 177 5.49 11.28 13.19
N ALA A 178 6.17 10.36 12.50
CA ALA A 178 5.64 9.02 12.27
C ALA A 178 5.45 8.26 13.59
N GLY A 179 6.27 8.51 14.62
CA GLY A 179 6.20 7.91 15.96
C GLY A 179 4.80 7.91 16.57
N ALA A 180 4.16 9.08 16.64
CA ALA A 180 2.81 9.23 17.18
C ALA A 180 1.75 8.47 16.35
N ALA A 181 1.94 8.37 15.03
CA ALA A 181 1.07 7.60 14.18
C ALA A 181 1.18 6.10 14.45
N PHE A 182 2.39 5.57 14.69
CA PHE A 182 2.59 4.16 15.05
C PHE A 182 1.86 3.80 16.35
N VAL A 183 2.07 4.58 17.42
CA VAL A 183 1.41 4.33 18.71
C VAL A 183 -0.11 4.32 18.56
N ARG A 184 -0.67 5.31 17.85
CA ARG A 184 -2.11 5.40 17.60
C ARG A 184 -2.64 4.18 16.81
N ASP A 185 -1.90 3.72 15.82
CA ASP A 185 -2.34 2.62 14.95
C ASP A 185 -2.36 1.27 15.69
N PHE A 186 -1.54 1.11 16.74
CA PHE A 186 -1.51 -0.08 17.60
C PHE A 186 -2.35 0.03 18.88
N ALA A 187 -2.74 1.23 19.32
CA ALA A 187 -3.50 1.43 20.55
C ALA A 187 -4.73 0.53 20.66
N LYS A 188 -5.49 0.34 19.56
CA LYS A 188 -6.67 -0.54 19.56
C LYS A 188 -6.35 -2.03 19.71
N LEU A 189 -5.18 -2.46 19.25
CA LEU A 189 -4.69 -3.82 19.49
C LEU A 189 -4.28 -3.96 20.96
N GLU A 190 -3.54 -2.99 21.48
CA GLU A 190 -3.05 -3.02 22.87
C GLU A 190 -4.20 -2.98 23.90
N GLU A 191 -5.29 -2.25 23.61
CA GLU A 191 -6.53 -2.28 24.42
C GLU A 191 -7.14 -3.69 24.55
N MET A 192 -6.82 -4.62 23.64
CA MET A 192 -7.33 -5.99 23.71
C MET A 192 -6.59 -6.86 24.74
N PHE A 193 -5.40 -6.45 25.18
CA PHE A 193 -4.53 -7.25 26.05
C PHE A 193 -4.14 -6.50 27.32
N GLU A 194 -3.81 -7.25 28.37
CA GLU A 194 -3.18 -6.69 29.56
C GLU A 194 -1.73 -6.31 29.23
N TRP A 195 -1.50 -5.03 28.98
CA TRP A 195 -0.19 -4.50 28.58
C TRP A 195 0.12 -3.20 29.29
N THR A 196 1.35 -3.09 29.79
CA THR A 196 1.92 -1.83 30.27
C THR A 196 3.13 -1.51 29.39
N PRO A 197 3.08 -0.48 28.55
CA PRO A 197 4.22 -0.11 27.73
C PRO A 197 5.40 0.32 28.61
N PRO A 198 6.66 0.12 28.15
CA PRO A 198 7.81 0.72 28.82
C PRO A 198 7.72 2.25 28.78
N GLU A 199 8.53 2.94 29.58
CA GLU A 199 8.71 4.37 29.41
C GLU A 199 9.46 4.64 28.10
N PHE A 200 8.95 5.58 27.28
CA PHE A 200 9.57 5.94 26.01
C PHE A 200 9.23 7.36 25.57
N THR A 201 10.05 7.87 24.65
CA THR A 201 9.94 9.19 24.05
C THR A 201 9.42 9.08 22.63
N ILE A 202 8.45 9.92 22.27
CA ILE A 202 8.09 10.12 20.86
C ILE A 202 9.17 10.99 20.25
N MET A 203 10.01 10.42 19.38
CA MET A 203 11.12 11.12 18.75
C MET A 203 10.63 12.27 17.87
N GLU A 204 11.15 13.47 18.14
CA GLU A 204 11.14 14.62 17.24
C GLU A 204 12.58 14.84 16.72
N ASP A 205 12.84 15.95 16.03
CA ASP A 205 14.14 16.21 15.39
C ASP A 205 15.35 16.10 16.35
N PRO A 206 15.34 16.66 17.59
CA PRO A 206 16.50 16.56 18.49
C PRO A 206 16.80 15.14 18.96
N GLU A 207 15.77 14.36 19.28
CA GLU A 207 15.94 12.96 19.70
C GLU A 207 16.42 12.09 18.53
N LEU A 208 15.95 12.38 17.33
CA LEU A 208 16.39 11.70 16.11
C LEU A 208 17.86 12.03 15.79
N GLU A 209 18.27 13.31 15.87
CA GLU A 209 19.66 13.73 15.73
C GLU A 209 20.57 13.00 16.72
N TYR A 210 20.14 12.93 17.99
CA TYR A 210 20.85 12.17 19.02
C TYR A 210 21.01 10.70 18.63
N LEU A 211 19.92 10.03 18.26
CA LEU A 211 19.96 8.61 17.87
C LEU A 211 20.88 8.39 16.67
N ILE A 212 20.80 9.23 15.65
CA ILE A 212 21.66 9.18 14.46
C ILE A 212 23.12 9.32 14.86
N GLN A 213 23.46 10.30 15.71
CA GLN A 213 24.83 10.49 16.18
C GLN A 213 25.36 9.22 16.88
N ARG A 214 24.60 8.67 17.84
CA ARG A 214 25.02 7.46 18.56
C ARG A 214 25.19 6.25 17.65
N ILE A 215 24.36 6.11 16.63
CA ILE A 215 24.52 5.05 15.61
C ILE A 215 25.78 5.29 14.77
N THR A 216 25.99 6.53 14.33
CA THR A 216 27.04 6.88 13.35
C THR A 216 28.44 6.99 13.95
N ASP A 217 28.56 7.12 15.27
CA ASP A 217 29.82 7.04 16.03
C ASP A 217 30.49 5.64 15.99
N ARG A 218 29.83 4.64 15.38
CA ARG A 218 30.29 3.24 15.35
C ARG A 218 31.12 2.91 14.11
N ASP A 219 31.93 1.85 14.21
CA ASP A 219 32.74 1.34 13.09
C ASP A 219 31.91 0.57 12.04
N HIS A 220 30.71 0.10 12.38
CA HIS A 220 29.81 -0.59 11.45
C HIS A 220 28.38 -0.13 11.68
N TRP A 221 27.83 0.64 10.75
CA TRP A 221 26.45 1.07 10.85
C TRP A 221 25.76 1.22 9.49
N LEU A 222 24.44 1.08 9.51
CA LEU A 222 23.55 1.35 8.40
C LEU A 222 22.26 1.99 8.90
N LEU A 223 21.91 3.15 8.35
CA LEU A 223 20.70 3.89 8.65
C LEU A 223 19.86 4.05 7.39
N GLY A 224 18.57 3.71 7.46
CA GLY A 224 17.60 4.11 6.44
C GLY A 224 16.81 5.34 6.86
N THR A 225 16.47 6.20 5.91
CA THR A 225 15.63 7.39 6.13
C THR A 225 14.62 7.53 4.98
N ASN A 226 13.49 8.21 5.21
CA ASN A 226 12.50 8.52 4.16
C ASN A 226 12.76 9.87 3.46
N GLU A 227 13.73 10.64 3.96
CA GLU A 227 14.13 11.97 3.47
C GLU A 227 15.66 12.06 3.42
N GLU A 228 16.19 12.93 2.55
CA GLU A 228 17.63 13.16 2.51
C GLU A 228 18.07 13.89 3.77
N VAL A 229 19.17 13.43 4.38
CA VAL A 229 19.88 14.11 5.46
C VAL A 229 21.14 14.75 4.85
N PRO A 230 21.15 16.07 4.57
CA PRO A 230 22.25 16.74 3.88
C PRO A 230 23.62 16.53 4.56
N GLU A 231 23.63 16.53 5.88
CA GLU A 231 24.81 16.36 6.73
C GLU A 231 25.45 14.97 6.55
N MET A 232 24.64 13.98 6.18
CA MET A 232 25.08 12.60 5.95
C MET A 232 25.39 12.29 4.49
N ALA A 233 25.35 13.27 3.58
CA ALA A 233 25.61 13.07 2.15
C ALA A 233 26.90 12.26 1.83
N PRO A 234 28.04 12.45 2.52
CA PRO A 234 29.24 11.63 2.31
C PRO A 234 29.05 10.12 2.58
N PHE A 235 28.08 9.78 3.42
CA PHE A 235 27.75 8.41 3.83
C PHE A 235 26.60 7.81 3.03
N LEU A 236 26.05 8.52 2.02
CA LEU A 236 24.99 7.97 1.19
C LEU A 236 25.53 6.74 0.41
N ARG A 237 24.91 5.58 0.62
CA ARG A 237 25.26 4.32 -0.03
C ARG A 237 24.10 3.68 -0.76
N GLY A 238 22.87 4.07 -0.46
CA GLY A 238 21.71 3.53 -1.16
C GLY A 238 20.62 4.54 -1.38
N ARG A 239 19.88 4.36 -2.47
CA ARG A 239 18.56 4.95 -2.65
C ARG A 239 17.66 3.90 -3.29
N THR A 240 16.52 3.65 -2.66
CA THR A 240 15.51 2.72 -3.17
C THR A 240 14.14 3.37 -3.25
N ARG A 241 13.38 3.01 -4.28
CA ARG A 241 12.00 3.46 -4.45
C ARG A 241 11.17 2.34 -5.05
N THR A 242 10.21 1.83 -4.29
CA THR A 242 9.40 0.65 -4.66
C THR A 242 8.42 0.93 -5.81
N THR A 243 7.87 2.15 -5.88
CA THR A 243 6.91 2.53 -6.92
C THR A 243 7.20 3.95 -7.40
N ASN A 244 6.77 4.31 -8.61
CA ASN A 244 6.96 5.66 -9.16
C ASN A 244 6.39 6.79 -8.27
N ARG A 245 5.48 6.47 -7.34
CA ARG A 245 4.90 7.40 -6.35
C ARG A 245 5.28 7.07 -4.92
N GLY A 246 6.15 6.07 -4.72
CA GLY A 246 6.61 5.66 -3.41
C GLY A 246 7.54 6.70 -2.83
N ILE A 247 7.46 6.89 -1.52
CA ILE A 247 8.44 7.67 -0.78
C ILE A 247 9.79 6.96 -0.97
N PRO A 248 10.84 7.65 -1.46
CA PRO A 248 12.16 7.06 -1.56
C PRO A 248 12.68 6.74 -0.16
N ILE A 249 13.51 5.71 -0.07
CA ILE A 249 14.30 5.42 1.12
C ILE A 249 15.75 5.67 0.77
N TYR A 250 16.39 6.53 1.54
CA TYR A 250 17.82 6.78 1.47
C TYR A 250 18.51 5.89 2.49
N VAL A 251 19.62 5.29 2.10
CA VAL A 251 20.39 4.38 2.95
C VAL A 251 21.78 4.98 3.11
N TYR A 252 22.11 5.28 4.34
CA TYR A 252 23.41 5.79 4.76
C TYR A 252 24.17 4.67 5.46
N ALA A 253 25.45 4.56 5.18
CA ALA A 253 26.35 3.62 5.86
C ALA A 253 27.78 4.14 5.80
N ASN A 254 28.59 3.83 6.80
CA ASN A 254 29.99 4.21 6.81
C ASN A 254 30.80 3.53 5.68
N SER A 255 30.44 2.29 5.33
CA SER A 255 31.11 1.48 4.33
C SER A 255 30.11 0.72 3.43
N GLY A 256 30.64 -0.02 2.45
CA GLY A 256 29.86 -0.85 1.53
C GLY A 256 29.55 -0.19 0.19
N PRO A 257 28.90 -0.94 -0.72
CA PRO A 257 28.73 -0.53 -2.10
C PRO A 257 27.62 0.51 -2.28
N MET A 258 27.74 1.33 -3.33
CA MET A 258 26.66 2.25 -3.71
C MET A 258 25.58 1.53 -4.53
N ARG A 259 24.30 1.72 -4.18
CA ARG A 259 23.14 1.09 -4.82
C ARG A 259 22.05 2.08 -5.15
N LEU A 260 21.57 2.06 -6.39
CA LEU A 260 20.38 2.77 -6.82
C LEU A 260 19.35 1.76 -7.30
N VAL A 261 18.18 1.73 -6.64
CA VAL A 261 17.05 0.90 -7.02
C VAL A 261 15.87 1.80 -7.33
N GLU A 262 15.58 1.95 -8.63
CA GLU A 262 14.42 2.71 -9.09
C GLU A 262 13.30 1.75 -9.54
N PRO A 263 12.03 2.19 -9.48
CA PRO A 263 10.92 1.36 -9.87
C PRO A 263 11.04 1.02 -11.37
N ARG A 264 11.03 -0.26 -11.69
CA ARG A 264 10.95 -0.72 -13.08
C ARG A 264 9.51 -1.08 -13.42
N GLN A 265 8.92 -0.34 -14.35
CA GLN A 265 7.63 -0.74 -14.91
C GLN A 265 7.85 -1.85 -15.95
N LYS A 266 7.38 -3.06 -15.66
CA LYS A 266 7.33 -4.14 -16.65
C LYS A 266 6.31 -3.76 -17.73
N THR A 267 6.68 -3.90 -19.00
CA THR A 267 5.80 -3.71 -20.15
C THR A 267 5.68 -5.00 -20.94
N GLU A 268 4.51 -5.24 -21.52
CA GLU A 268 4.22 -6.38 -22.39
C GLU A 268 3.41 -5.86 -23.59
N ALA A 269 3.73 -6.33 -24.80
CA ALA A 269 3.00 -5.90 -25.98
C ALA A 269 1.55 -6.38 -25.96
N TRP A 270 0.64 -5.55 -26.48
CA TRP A 270 -0.72 -6.00 -26.77
C TRP A 270 -0.71 -6.88 -28.03
N PRO A 271 -1.25 -8.12 -27.98
CA PRO A 271 -1.13 -9.06 -29.10
C PRO A 271 -2.16 -8.84 -30.21
N GLY A 272 -3.21 -8.05 -29.97
CA GLY A 272 -4.33 -7.89 -30.89
C GLY A 272 -4.24 -6.65 -31.78
N PRO A 273 -5.12 -6.55 -32.80
CA PRO A 273 -5.22 -5.34 -33.60
C PRO A 273 -5.77 -4.16 -32.78
N HIS A 274 -5.44 -2.94 -33.22
CA HIS A 274 -5.98 -1.69 -32.70
C HIS A 274 -6.97 -1.11 -33.70
N LEU A 275 -7.99 -0.39 -33.24
CA LEU A 275 -8.90 0.34 -34.13
C LEU A 275 -8.13 1.48 -34.82
N GLY A 276 -8.04 1.40 -36.15
CA GLY A 276 -7.43 2.44 -36.98
C GLY A 276 -8.40 3.56 -37.38
N ASP A 277 -8.11 4.19 -38.51
CA ASP A 277 -9.03 5.12 -39.19
C ASP A 277 -10.08 4.35 -40.00
N GLU A 278 -10.90 3.57 -39.29
CA GLU A 278 -11.96 2.75 -39.86
C GLU A 278 -13.26 2.94 -39.07
N GLU A 279 -14.37 2.46 -39.64
CA GLU A 279 -15.64 2.45 -38.92
C GLU A 279 -15.63 1.44 -37.78
N ILE A 280 -16.19 1.84 -36.64
CA ILE A 280 -16.28 0.97 -35.48
C ILE A 280 -17.34 -0.11 -35.68
N GLY A 281 -16.94 -1.35 -35.44
CA GLY A 281 -17.76 -2.55 -35.56
C GLY A 281 -18.96 -2.62 -34.60
N ASP A 282 -19.61 -3.78 -34.55
CA ASP A 282 -20.91 -3.95 -33.86
C ASP A 282 -20.86 -4.84 -32.62
N ARG A 283 -19.78 -5.60 -32.39
CA ARG A 283 -19.67 -6.53 -31.25
C ARG A 283 -18.62 -6.05 -30.26
N ILE A 284 -19.08 -5.48 -29.16
CA ILE A 284 -18.22 -5.02 -28.07
C ILE A 284 -17.99 -6.12 -27.02
N SER A 285 -16.77 -6.22 -26.52
CA SER A 285 -16.39 -7.11 -25.42
C SER A 285 -15.32 -6.47 -24.52
N LEU A 286 -15.05 -7.11 -23.38
CA LEU A 286 -14.01 -6.71 -22.44
C LEU A 286 -12.99 -7.83 -22.28
N ALA A 287 -11.71 -7.47 -22.14
CA ALA A 287 -10.64 -8.40 -21.82
C ALA A 287 -9.81 -7.86 -20.65
N VAL A 288 -9.50 -8.72 -19.68
CA VAL A 288 -8.61 -8.37 -18.57
C VAL A 288 -7.18 -8.30 -19.09
N LEU A 289 -6.46 -7.24 -18.74
CA LEU A 289 -5.07 -7.01 -19.12
C LEU A 289 -4.12 -7.54 -18.05
N SER A 290 -2.95 -8.04 -18.49
CA SER A 290 -1.80 -8.14 -17.60
C SER A 290 -1.33 -6.73 -17.21
N GLY A 291 -0.64 -6.60 -16.06
CA GLY A 291 -0.06 -5.31 -15.67
C GLY A 291 0.95 -4.78 -16.69
N GLY A 292 1.67 -5.68 -17.37
CA GLY A 292 2.59 -5.33 -18.45
C GLY A 292 1.87 -4.77 -19.68
N GLN A 293 0.74 -5.38 -20.07
CA GLN A 293 -0.06 -4.92 -21.20
C GLN A 293 -0.72 -3.57 -20.91
N PHE A 294 -1.26 -3.40 -19.69
CA PHE A 294 -1.81 -2.11 -19.27
C PHE A 294 -0.73 -1.02 -19.29
N ALA A 295 0.47 -1.31 -18.74
CA ALA A 295 1.60 -0.39 -18.76
C ALA A 295 2.01 0.04 -20.17
N ALA A 296 2.09 -0.91 -21.11
CA ALA A 296 2.43 -0.61 -22.50
C ALA A 296 1.36 0.25 -23.19
N LEU A 297 0.08 -0.13 -23.08
CA LEU A 297 -1.04 0.61 -23.69
C LEU A 297 -1.21 2.00 -23.09
N ARG A 298 -1.02 2.13 -21.79
CA ARG A 298 -1.00 3.42 -21.09
C ARG A 298 0.10 4.32 -21.66
N SER A 299 1.30 3.79 -21.81
CA SER A 299 2.44 4.55 -22.36
C SER A 299 2.23 4.96 -23.82
N ALA A 300 1.50 4.16 -24.59
CA ALA A 300 1.20 4.44 -26.00
C ALA A 300 0.12 5.52 -26.20
N TYR A 301 -0.89 5.58 -25.32
CA TYR A 301 -2.12 6.36 -25.58
C TYR A 301 -2.46 7.43 -24.55
N MET A 302 -1.89 7.35 -23.35
CA MET A 302 -2.17 8.33 -22.31
C MET A 302 -1.15 9.46 -22.34
N ASN A 303 -1.56 10.65 -21.87
CA ASN A 303 -0.66 11.78 -21.75
C ASN A 303 0.53 11.43 -20.83
N ALA A 304 1.75 11.61 -21.33
CA ALA A 304 3.00 11.28 -20.65
C ALA A 304 3.18 11.99 -19.30
N ASN A 305 2.56 13.16 -19.11
CA ASN A 305 2.62 13.93 -17.87
C ASN A 305 1.73 13.33 -16.76
N ILE A 306 0.82 12.40 -17.09
CA ILE A 306 0.00 11.74 -16.07
C ILE A 306 0.85 10.69 -15.35
N ARG A 307 1.22 10.99 -14.10
CA ARG A 307 2.03 10.10 -13.26
C ARG A 307 1.48 8.66 -13.26
N PRO A 308 2.30 7.63 -13.52
CA PRO A 308 1.95 6.23 -13.34
C PRO A 308 1.27 5.96 -12.00
N GLY A 309 0.09 5.35 -12.04
CA GLY A 309 -0.60 4.84 -10.86
C GLY A 309 -0.77 3.34 -11.02
N SER A 310 -0.74 2.59 -9.92
CA SER A 310 -0.89 1.13 -9.95
C SER A 310 -2.38 0.76 -10.01
N GLU A 311 -2.78 0.18 -11.12
CA GLU A 311 -4.08 -0.44 -11.28
C GLU A 311 -4.18 -1.72 -10.43
N SER A 312 -5.39 -1.99 -9.97
CA SER A 312 -5.72 -3.30 -9.40
C SER A 312 -6.44 -4.20 -10.40
N LEU A 313 -7.01 -3.62 -11.46
CA LEU A 313 -7.61 -4.32 -12.58
C LEU A 313 -7.57 -3.43 -13.82
N GLY A 314 -6.76 -3.80 -14.82
CA GLY A 314 -6.76 -3.19 -16.16
C GLY A 314 -7.68 -3.95 -17.11
N VAL A 315 -8.46 -3.24 -17.93
CA VAL A 315 -9.45 -3.83 -18.85
C VAL A 315 -9.36 -3.17 -20.22
N ALA A 316 -9.14 -3.97 -21.25
CA ALA A 316 -9.28 -3.58 -22.64
C ALA A 316 -10.76 -3.61 -23.07
N VAL A 317 -11.16 -2.58 -23.81
CA VAL A 317 -12.44 -2.52 -24.52
C VAL A 317 -12.16 -2.90 -25.97
N LEU A 318 -12.84 -3.94 -26.44
CA LEU A 318 -12.69 -4.47 -27.78
C LEU A 318 -13.98 -4.26 -28.57
N VAL A 319 -13.88 -3.92 -29.86
CA VAL A 319 -15.00 -4.00 -30.79
C VAL A 319 -14.57 -4.80 -32.00
N ASP A 320 -15.32 -5.86 -32.31
CA ASP A 320 -14.98 -6.87 -33.33
C ASP A 320 -13.54 -7.40 -33.19
N GLY A 321 -13.11 -7.60 -31.93
CA GLY A 321 -11.77 -8.09 -31.58
C GLY A 321 -10.66 -7.03 -31.63
N LYS A 322 -10.95 -5.80 -32.06
CA LYS A 322 -9.96 -4.70 -32.12
C LYS A 322 -9.99 -3.85 -30.86
N LEU A 323 -8.82 -3.46 -30.36
CA LEU A 323 -8.70 -2.57 -29.21
C LEU A 323 -9.21 -1.17 -29.57
N VAL A 324 -10.25 -0.71 -28.86
CA VAL A 324 -10.78 0.66 -28.99
C VAL A 324 -10.37 1.57 -27.83
N GLY A 325 -9.96 0.98 -26.70
CA GLY A 325 -9.44 1.72 -25.56
C GLY A 325 -9.33 0.85 -24.32
N VAL A 326 -8.99 1.47 -23.21
CA VAL A 326 -8.69 0.81 -21.94
C VAL A 326 -9.28 1.61 -20.79
N PHE A 327 -9.79 0.92 -19.78
CA PHE A 327 -10.04 1.51 -18.46
C PHE A 327 -9.40 0.65 -17.36
N ALA A 328 -9.17 1.25 -16.20
CA ALA A 328 -8.58 0.56 -15.06
C ALA A 328 -9.22 0.99 -13.74
N TYR A 329 -9.39 0.02 -12.85
CA TYR A 329 -9.85 0.22 -11.49
C TYR A 329 -8.70 0.12 -10.49
N SER A 330 -8.84 0.81 -9.36
CA SER A 330 -7.99 0.67 -8.19
C SER A 330 -8.83 0.34 -6.95
N TRP A 331 -8.40 -0.67 -6.21
CA TRP A 331 -8.96 -1.04 -4.89
C TRP A 331 -8.23 -0.33 -3.74
N ALA A 332 -7.17 0.43 -4.04
CA ALA A 332 -6.43 1.16 -3.03
C ALA A 332 -7.38 2.11 -2.27
N PRO A 333 -7.21 2.26 -0.94
CA PRO A 333 -7.97 3.26 -0.19
C PRO A 333 -7.82 4.63 -0.85
N THR A 334 -8.94 5.22 -1.26
CA THR A 334 -8.93 6.59 -1.78
C THR A 334 -9.27 7.56 -0.66
N LEU A 335 -8.55 8.68 -0.61
CA LEU A 335 -8.84 9.78 0.32
C LEU A 335 -10.19 10.49 0.04
N GLY A 336 -10.85 10.17 -1.08
CA GLY A 336 -12.16 10.72 -1.41
C GLY A 336 -13.27 10.12 -0.55
N ASN A 337 -14.01 10.97 0.17
CA ASN A 337 -15.24 10.59 0.88
C ASN A 337 -16.42 10.41 -0.11
N TRP A 338 -16.31 9.42 -1.00
CA TRP A 338 -17.32 9.15 -2.02
C TRP A 338 -18.68 8.77 -1.42
N GLY A 339 -18.68 8.17 -0.22
CA GLY A 339 -19.88 7.79 0.52
C GLY A 339 -20.85 8.95 0.75
N ALA A 340 -20.33 10.17 0.91
CA ALA A 340 -21.15 11.37 1.09
C ALA A 340 -21.90 11.79 -0.19
N HIS A 341 -21.43 11.38 -1.37
CA HIS A 341 -21.94 11.85 -2.66
C HIS A 341 -22.56 10.73 -3.52
N LEU A 342 -22.25 9.46 -3.22
CA LEU A 342 -22.76 8.28 -3.89
C LEU A 342 -23.42 7.34 -2.86
N PRO A 343 -24.75 7.22 -2.84
CA PRO A 343 -25.43 6.35 -1.88
C PRO A 343 -25.21 4.86 -2.16
N GLN A 344 -24.91 4.48 -3.40
CA GLN A 344 -24.62 3.09 -3.77
C GLN A 344 -23.18 2.69 -3.39
N GLN A 345 -23.01 2.13 -2.20
CA GLN A 345 -21.73 1.61 -1.70
C GLN A 345 -21.64 0.08 -1.82
N PRO A 346 -20.43 -0.50 -1.91
CA PRO A 346 -19.12 0.16 -1.97
C PRO A 346 -18.80 0.75 -3.36
N THR A 347 -17.99 1.82 -3.37
CA THR A 347 -17.51 2.52 -4.58
C THR A 347 -16.11 2.04 -4.98
N VAL A 348 -15.89 1.78 -6.27
CA VAL A 348 -14.54 1.56 -6.83
C VAL A 348 -13.98 2.85 -7.44
N TYR A 349 -12.67 3.07 -7.35
CA TYR A 349 -12.03 4.17 -8.06
C TYR A 349 -11.61 3.75 -9.47
N MET A 350 -12.09 4.44 -10.51
CA MET A 350 -11.57 4.31 -11.87
C MET A 350 -10.33 5.20 -12.00
N LEU A 351 -9.19 4.53 -11.99
CA LEU A 351 -7.86 5.11 -11.99
C LEU A 351 -7.52 5.75 -13.34
N SER A 352 -7.94 5.12 -14.43
CA SER A 352 -7.58 5.51 -15.78
C SER A 352 -8.65 5.09 -16.75
N ASP A 353 -8.83 5.87 -17.81
CA ASP A 353 -9.64 5.52 -18.95
C ASP A 353 -9.14 6.29 -20.19
N PHE A 354 -8.77 5.61 -21.27
CA PHE A 354 -8.24 6.25 -22.47
C PHE A 354 -8.63 5.46 -23.74
N PRO A 355 -9.03 6.15 -24.82
CA PRO A 355 -9.23 5.51 -26.11
C PRO A 355 -7.90 5.32 -26.84
N VAL A 356 -7.88 4.46 -27.88
CA VAL A 356 -6.78 4.48 -28.85
C VAL A 356 -6.73 5.81 -29.60
N SER A 357 -5.54 6.31 -29.91
CA SER A 357 -5.35 7.62 -30.57
C SER A 357 -5.66 7.59 -32.07
N THR A 358 -5.49 6.41 -32.69
CA THR A 358 -5.61 6.14 -34.13
C THR A 358 -7.05 6.18 -34.67
N SER A 359 -8.05 6.24 -33.79
CA SER A 359 -9.45 6.25 -34.20
C SER A 359 -9.90 7.57 -34.83
N ARG A 360 -10.78 7.46 -35.82
CA ARG A 360 -11.49 8.58 -36.44
C ARG A 360 -12.49 9.30 -35.53
N TYR A 361 -12.96 8.69 -34.44
CA TYR A 361 -14.04 9.26 -33.63
C TYR A 361 -13.54 10.26 -32.58
N ALA A 362 -14.09 11.47 -32.58
CA ALA A 362 -13.71 12.54 -31.64
C ALA A 362 -14.17 12.25 -30.19
N LYS A 363 -15.20 11.42 -30.01
CA LYS A 363 -15.80 11.11 -28.70
C LYS A 363 -15.63 9.63 -28.30
N LEU A 364 -14.62 8.94 -28.83
CA LEU A 364 -14.35 7.53 -28.49
C LEU A 364 -14.13 7.34 -26.98
N SER A 365 -13.51 8.31 -26.30
CA SER A 365 -13.33 8.26 -24.84
C SER A 365 -14.63 8.08 -24.06
N LYS A 366 -15.78 8.54 -24.58
CA LYS A 366 -17.08 8.33 -23.93
C LYS A 366 -17.51 6.87 -23.97
N LEU A 367 -17.19 6.13 -25.03
CA LEU A 367 -17.47 4.69 -25.11
C LEU A 367 -16.71 3.96 -24.00
N ILE A 368 -15.46 4.35 -23.75
CA ILE A 368 -14.63 3.74 -22.72
C ILE A 368 -15.23 3.96 -21.33
N VAL A 369 -15.67 5.18 -21.00
CA VAL A 369 -16.36 5.46 -19.73
C VAL A 369 -17.68 4.71 -19.63
N MET A 370 -18.47 4.65 -20.71
CA MET A 370 -19.74 3.92 -20.71
C MET A 370 -19.53 2.41 -20.53
N ALA A 371 -18.48 1.85 -21.14
CA ALA A 371 -18.09 0.45 -20.95
C ALA A 371 -17.63 0.20 -19.50
N ALA A 372 -16.89 1.13 -18.90
CA ALA A 372 -16.44 1.05 -17.50
C ALA A 372 -17.58 1.12 -16.47
N ILE A 373 -18.82 1.40 -16.87
CA ILE A 373 -20.01 1.36 -16.00
C ILE A 373 -21.03 0.30 -16.44
N SER A 374 -20.66 -0.58 -17.38
CA SER A 374 -21.56 -1.64 -17.85
C SER A 374 -21.73 -2.74 -16.81
N ARG A 375 -22.72 -3.62 -17.06
CA ARG A 375 -22.93 -4.83 -16.25
C ARG A 375 -21.70 -5.74 -16.25
N GLU A 376 -21.11 -5.95 -17.42
CA GLU A 376 -19.94 -6.81 -17.58
C GLU A 376 -18.73 -6.25 -16.82
N ALA A 377 -18.52 -4.93 -16.84
CA ALA A 377 -17.48 -4.29 -16.04
C ALA A 377 -17.74 -4.44 -14.53
N GLN A 378 -19.00 -4.31 -14.09
CA GLN A 378 -19.38 -4.56 -12.70
C GLN A 378 -19.05 -6.00 -12.26
N LEU A 379 -19.38 -6.99 -13.09
CA LEU A 379 -19.07 -8.39 -12.81
C LEU A 379 -17.55 -8.63 -12.67
N LEU A 380 -16.73 -7.95 -13.48
CA LEU A 380 -15.27 -7.99 -13.31
C LEU A 380 -14.84 -7.41 -11.96
N THR A 381 -15.45 -6.30 -11.51
CA THR A 381 -15.13 -5.75 -10.18
C THR A 381 -15.50 -6.69 -9.04
N TRP A 382 -16.59 -7.44 -9.17
CA TRP A 382 -16.98 -8.43 -8.16
C TRP A 382 -16.02 -9.62 -8.14
N ARG A 383 -15.62 -10.10 -9.32
CA ARG A 383 -14.72 -11.25 -9.46
C ARG A 383 -13.32 -10.95 -8.92
N HIS A 384 -12.79 -9.75 -9.16
CA HIS A 384 -11.40 -9.41 -8.81
C HIS A 384 -11.26 -8.56 -7.54
N GLY A 385 -12.29 -7.81 -7.15
CA GLY A 385 -12.23 -6.87 -6.04
C GLY A 385 -12.67 -7.44 -4.69
N HIS A 386 -13.09 -8.71 -4.63
CA HIS A 386 -13.58 -9.40 -3.42
C HIS A 386 -14.71 -8.66 -2.67
N ARG A 387 -15.40 -7.73 -3.36
CA ARG A 387 -16.49 -6.92 -2.83
C ARG A 387 -17.54 -6.71 -3.91
N ARG A 388 -18.81 -6.61 -3.52
CA ARG A 388 -19.91 -6.32 -4.44
C ARG A 388 -20.03 -4.82 -4.72
N TYR A 389 -19.07 -4.26 -5.46
CA TYR A 389 -19.09 -2.84 -5.85
C TYR A 389 -20.38 -2.45 -6.58
N GLN A 390 -20.99 -1.34 -6.14
CA GLN A 390 -22.27 -0.84 -6.64
C GLN A 390 -22.12 0.45 -7.45
N SER A 391 -21.00 1.14 -7.31
CA SER A 391 -20.73 2.40 -8.01
C SER A 391 -19.25 2.56 -8.32
N LEU A 392 -18.93 3.54 -9.17
CA LEU A 392 -17.57 4.04 -9.35
C LEU A 392 -17.46 5.55 -9.11
N ALA A 393 -16.25 5.98 -8.79
CA ALA A 393 -15.82 7.38 -8.82
C ALA A 393 -14.49 7.55 -9.59
N THR A 394 -14.23 8.76 -10.09
CA THR A 394 -12.98 9.13 -10.78
C THR A 394 -12.69 10.62 -10.61
N THR A 395 -11.44 11.02 -10.85
CA THR A 395 -10.99 12.41 -10.76
C THR A 395 -10.44 12.88 -12.10
N ALA A 396 -10.77 14.11 -12.49
CA ALA A 396 -10.30 14.75 -13.70
C ALA A 396 -9.68 16.12 -13.38
N PHE A 397 -8.49 16.38 -13.91
CA PHE A 397 -7.84 17.70 -13.85
C PHE A 397 -8.05 18.44 -15.16
N THR A 398 -8.53 19.68 -15.11
CA THR A 398 -8.86 20.46 -16.32
C THR A 398 -8.94 21.97 -16.07
N LYS A 399 -8.68 22.78 -17.12
CA LYS A 399 -8.90 24.24 -17.12
C LYS A 399 -10.39 24.61 -17.19
N ARG A 400 -11.27 23.65 -17.46
CA ARG A 400 -12.71 23.90 -17.64
C ARG A 400 -13.49 23.45 -16.40
N PRO A 401 -14.61 24.11 -16.06
CA PRO A 401 -15.41 23.72 -14.88
C PRO A 401 -16.13 22.37 -15.05
N VAL A 402 -16.10 21.77 -16.24
CA VAL A 402 -16.70 20.47 -16.56
C VAL A 402 -15.82 19.71 -17.55
N SER A 403 -15.60 18.42 -17.29
CA SER A 403 -14.93 17.52 -18.24
C SER A 403 -15.88 17.09 -19.36
N MET A 404 -15.49 17.37 -20.61
CA MET A 404 -16.22 16.97 -21.81
C MET A 404 -16.35 15.44 -21.93
N LYS A 405 -15.39 14.71 -21.38
CA LYS A 405 -15.33 13.26 -21.36
C LYS A 405 -16.44 12.67 -20.49
N TYR A 406 -16.52 13.10 -19.23
CA TYR A 406 -17.43 12.52 -18.25
C TYR A 406 -18.84 13.10 -18.29
N ARG A 407 -19.02 14.35 -18.74
CA ARG A 407 -20.36 14.98 -18.79
C ARG A 407 -21.35 14.15 -19.61
N GLY A 408 -22.55 13.94 -19.06
CA GLY A 408 -23.60 13.15 -19.70
C GLY A 408 -23.38 11.62 -19.68
N VAL A 409 -22.29 11.15 -19.06
CA VAL A 409 -22.04 9.72 -18.77
C VAL A 409 -21.98 9.50 -17.26
N LEU A 410 -21.23 10.34 -16.54
CA LEU A 410 -21.14 10.34 -15.08
C LEU A 410 -21.69 11.65 -14.51
N ARG A 411 -22.09 11.60 -13.23
CA ARG A 411 -22.51 12.78 -12.46
C ARG A 411 -21.28 13.47 -11.90
N LEU A 412 -21.23 14.81 -11.98
CA LEU A 412 -20.26 15.61 -11.24
C LEU A 412 -20.65 15.58 -9.76
N LEU A 413 -19.78 15.03 -8.92
CA LEU A 413 -19.98 14.89 -7.47
C LEU A 413 -19.42 16.10 -6.73
N LYS A 414 -18.21 16.52 -7.11
CA LYS A 414 -17.49 17.63 -6.48
C LYS A 414 -16.67 18.40 -7.52
N ARG A 415 -16.57 19.71 -7.32
CA ARG A 415 -15.69 20.60 -8.09
C ARG A 415 -14.85 21.39 -7.10
N ASP A 416 -13.55 21.15 -7.11
CA ASP A 416 -12.59 21.94 -6.35
C ASP A 416 -11.79 22.83 -7.31
N GLN A 417 -11.70 24.11 -6.97
CA GLN A 417 -10.80 25.06 -7.63
C GLN A 417 -9.66 25.36 -6.67
N LYS A 418 -8.54 24.69 -6.86
CA LYS A 418 -7.37 24.79 -5.99
C LYS A 418 -6.10 24.53 -6.77
N ASP A 419 -5.00 25.03 -6.25
CA ASP A 419 -3.68 24.73 -6.76
C ASP A 419 -3.29 23.30 -6.34
N VAL A 420 -3.47 22.37 -7.27
CA VAL A 420 -3.24 20.94 -7.05
C VAL A 420 -1.78 20.65 -6.70
N LEU A 421 -0.85 21.50 -7.16
CA LEU A 421 0.58 21.35 -6.91
C LEU A 421 0.97 21.62 -5.45
N LYS A 422 0.08 22.25 -4.67
CA LYS A 422 0.29 22.47 -3.23
C LYS A 422 -0.15 21.30 -2.35
N GLU A 423 -0.74 20.24 -2.92
CA GLU A 423 -1.12 19.06 -2.15
C GLU A 423 0.07 18.13 -1.89
N ASP A 424 0.07 17.45 -0.74
CA ASP A 424 1.19 16.57 -0.36
C ASP A 424 1.50 15.47 -1.40
N TRP A 425 0.47 14.92 -2.05
CA TRP A 425 0.66 13.90 -3.09
C TRP A 425 1.29 14.46 -4.38
N ALA A 426 1.26 15.78 -4.56
CA ALA A 426 1.85 16.48 -5.70
C ALA A 426 3.32 16.85 -5.46
N LYS A 427 3.90 16.56 -4.28
CA LYS A 427 5.34 16.74 -4.03
C LYS A 427 6.18 16.04 -5.12
N GLY A 428 7.18 16.77 -5.62
CA GLY A 428 8.06 16.37 -6.72
C GLY A 428 7.43 16.39 -8.12
N ILE A 429 6.20 16.90 -8.31
CA ILE A 429 5.69 17.21 -9.65
C ILE A 429 6.38 18.50 -10.09
N ASP A 430 6.90 18.54 -11.31
CA ASP A 430 7.43 19.77 -11.88
C ASP A 430 6.34 20.85 -11.82
N PRO A 431 6.58 22.02 -11.19
CA PRO A 431 5.59 23.08 -11.13
C PRO A 431 5.13 23.59 -12.50
N THR A 432 5.91 23.32 -13.56
CA THR A 432 5.60 23.64 -14.94
C THR A 432 4.79 22.54 -15.65
N ASP A 433 4.46 21.43 -14.97
CA ASP A 433 3.69 20.31 -15.53
C ASP A 433 2.29 20.77 -15.96
N SER A 434 2.09 20.81 -17.27
CA SER A 434 0.86 21.29 -17.87
C SER A 434 -0.38 20.43 -17.57
N TYR A 435 -0.23 19.21 -17.07
CA TYR A 435 -1.36 18.34 -16.70
C TYR A 435 -1.86 18.58 -15.28
N TYR A 436 -0.97 18.84 -14.32
CA TYR A 436 -1.38 19.07 -12.92
C TYR A 436 -1.55 20.55 -12.57
N ALA A 437 -0.93 21.47 -13.33
CA ALA A 437 -1.18 22.91 -13.28
C ALA A 437 -2.54 23.27 -13.94
N GLN A 438 -3.61 22.65 -13.44
CA GLN A 438 -4.98 22.82 -13.94
C GLN A 438 -5.84 23.53 -12.89
N GLN A 439 -6.72 24.40 -13.35
CA GLN A 439 -7.56 25.22 -12.49
C GLN A 439 -8.56 24.40 -11.65
N TYR A 440 -9.07 23.29 -12.19
CA TYR A 440 -10.11 22.50 -11.56
C TYR A 440 -9.70 21.05 -11.35
N GLN A 441 -9.96 20.55 -10.14
CA GLN A 441 -10.05 19.13 -9.82
C GLN A 441 -11.53 18.74 -9.73
N LEU A 442 -11.99 17.97 -10.71
CA LEU A 442 -13.38 17.55 -10.83
C LEU A 442 -13.52 16.09 -10.42
N GLN A 443 -14.46 15.80 -9.54
CA GLN A 443 -14.75 14.44 -9.13
C GLN A 443 -16.08 14.00 -9.73
N TYR A 444 -16.06 12.85 -10.41
CA TYR A 444 -17.22 12.27 -11.08
C TYR A 444 -17.54 10.90 -10.52
N GLY A 445 -18.80 10.47 -10.62
CA GLY A 445 -19.18 9.11 -10.30
C GLY A 445 -20.61 8.78 -10.70
N ALA A 446 -20.94 7.48 -10.62
CA ALA A 446 -22.26 6.94 -10.89
C ALA A 446 -22.38 5.52 -10.33
N ALA A 447 -23.61 5.06 -10.11
CA ALA A 447 -23.86 3.63 -9.97
C ALA A 447 -23.49 2.89 -11.26
N PHE A 448 -23.13 1.61 -11.16
CA PHE A 448 -23.06 0.76 -12.34
C PHE A 448 -24.42 0.76 -13.04
N SER A 449 -24.40 0.89 -14.37
CA SER A 449 -25.62 1.10 -15.16
C SER A 449 -26.52 -0.13 -15.24
N GLY A 450 -25.98 -1.33 -14.97
CA GLY A 450 -26.65 -2.61 -15.21
C GLY A 450 -26.88 -2.94 -16.69
N LYS A 451 -26.50 -2.04 -17.61
CA LYS A 451 -26.68 -2.22 -19.05
C LYS A 451 -25.66 -3.20 -19.63
N PRO A 452 -26.08 -4.13 -20.50
CA PRO A 452 -25.15 -4.96 -21.28
C PRO A 452 -24.29 -4.11 -22.23
N LEU A 453 -23.05 -4.52 -22.47
CA LEU A 453 -22.13 -3.83 -23.40
C LEU A 453 -22.76 -3.58 -24.78
N ALA A 454 -23.52 -4.52 -25.33
CA ALA A 454 -24.16 -4.36 -26.64
C ALA A 454 -25.12 -3.15 -26.68
N GLU A 455 -25.85 -2.89 -25.59
CA GLU A 455 -26.68 -1.69 -25.45
C GLU A 455 -25.82 -0.44 -25.33
N VAL A 456 -24.75 -0.49 -24.53
CA VAL A 456 -23.78 0.60 -24.37
C VAL A 456 -23.21 1.04 -25.73
N LEU A 457 -22.78 0.10 -26.57
CA LEU A 457 -22.24 0.42 -27.90
C LEU A 457 -23.32 1.06 -28.79
N ARG A 458 -24.54 0.52 -28.79
CA ARG A 458 -25.66 1.06 -29.59
C ARG A 458 -26.01 2.49 -29.17
N GLU A 459 -26.06 2.75 -27.87
CA GLU A 459 -26.31 4.10 -27.34
C GLU A 459 -25.18 5.07 -27.71
N TRP A 460 -23.93 4.62 -27.60
CA TRP A 460 -22.79 5.44 -28.00
C TRP A 460 -22.83 5.75 -29.50
N LYS A 461 -23.08 4.75 -30.37
CA LYS A 461 -23.21 4.95 -31.82
C LYS A 461 -24.30 5.95 -32.16
N LYS A 462 -25.46 5.84 -31.51
CA LYS A 462 -26.60 6.76 -31.71
C LYS A 462 -26.25 8.21 -31.31
N ARG A 463 -25.55 8.41 -30.20
CA ARG A 463 -25.29 9.74 -29.62
C ARG A 463 -24.01 10.41 -30.14
N TYR A 464 -22.99 9.61 -30.46
CA TYR A 464 -21.62 10.09 -30.66
C TYR A 464 -20.91 9.47 -31.88
N GLY A 465 -21.46 8.39 -32.45
CA GLY A 465 -20.84 7.68 -33.57
C GLY A 465 -20.77 8.48 -34.88
N LYS A 466 -21.42 9.65 -34.95
CA LYS A 466 -21.33 10.58 -36.09
C LYS A 466 -20.24 11.66 -35.91
N ASP A 467 -19.68 11.79 -34.70
CA ASP A 467 -18.67 12.81 -34.41
C ASP A 467 -17.26 12.31 -34.81
N VAL A 468 -16.88 12.55 -36.07
CA VAL A 468 -15.57 12.21 -36.62
C VAL A 468 -14.60 13.40 -36.44
N LYS A 469 -13.32 13.11 -36.19
CA LYS A 469 -12.23 14.10 -36.15
C LYS A 469 -12.11 14.76 -37.53
N LYS A 470 -11.84 16.06 -37.54
CA LYS A 470 -11.57 16.80 -38.77
C LYS A 470 -10.14 16.57 -39.25
#